data_AF-A0A2X1RPR1-F1
#
_entry.id   AF-A0A2X1RPR1-F1
#
_cell.length_a   1.000
_cell.length_b   1.000
_cell.length_c   1.000
_cell.angle_alpha   90.00
_cell.angle_beta   90.00
_cell.angle_gamma   90.00
#
_symmetry.space_group_name_H-M   'P 1'
#
loop_
_entity.id
_entity.type
_entity.pdbx_description
1 polymer ?
#
loop_
_entity_poly.entity_id
_entity_poly.type
_entity_poly.pdbx_seq_one_letter_code
_entity_poly.pdbx_strand_id
1 'polypeptide(L)'
;MLNQQISQIIAAELTVQPQQILAAIQLLDDGNTIPFIARYRKEATGGLDDTQLRHFETRLIYLRELEERRQTILKSIEEQGKLTDELRDKIHATQSKTELEDLYLPYKPKRRTKGQIAIEAGLEPLADLLWSEPKNDPESTALFLCGC
;
A
#
# COMPACT_ATOMS: atom_id res chain seq x y z
N MET A 1 6.62 -5.81 16.61
CA MET A 1 5.82 -4.66 17.09
C MET A 1 4.48 -4.58 16.38
N LEU A 2 4.43 -4.62 15.05
CA LEU A 2 3.16 -4.60 14.29
C LEU A 2 2.14 -5.67 14.73
N ASN A 3 2.55 -6.95 14.74
CA ASN A 3 1.65 -8.04 15.16
C ASN A 3 1.16 -7.91 16.61
N GLN A 4 1.89 -7.20 17.49
CA GLN A 4 1.46 -6.94 18.88
C GLN A 4 0.35 -5.87 18.95
N GLN A 5 0.43 -4.83 18.12
CA GLN A 5 -0.64 -3.82 18.04
C GLN A 5 -1.88 -4.40 17.38
N ILE A 6 -1.70 -5.13 16.28
CA ILE A 6 -2.80 -5.82 15.58
C ILE A 6 -3.50 -6.79 16.53
N SER A 7 -2.74 -7.58 17.31
CA SER A 7 -3.34 -8.54 18.22
C SER A 7 -4.19 -7.88 19.30
N GLN A 8 -3.77 -6.72 19.82
CA GLN A 8 -4.55 -5.96 20.80
C GLN A 8 -5.88 -5.46 20.22
N ILE A 9 -5.86 -4.92 18.99
CA ILE A 9 -7.06 -4.42 18.32
C ILE A 9 -8.07 -5.55 18.11
N ILE A 10 -7.64 -6.64 17.47
CA ILE A 10 -8.54 -7.76 17.16
C ILE A 10 -9.02 -8.47 18.42
N ALA A 11 -8.16 -8.58 19.45
CA ALA A 11 -8.54 -9.16 20.72
C ALA A 11 -9.66 -8.38 21.42
N ALA A 12 -9.61 -7.04 21.36
CA ALA A 12 -10.66 -6.19 21.87
C ALA A 12 -11.97 -6.36 21.08
N GLU A 13 -11.90 -6.42 19.75
CA GLU A 13 -13.08 -6.63 18.89
C GLU A 13 -13.77 -7.98 19.13
N LEU A 14 -12.98 -9.05 19.34
CA LEU A 14 -13.48 -10.41 19.56
C LEU A 14 -13.73 -10.76 21.03
N THR A 15 -13.40 -9.85 21.96
CA THR A 15 -13.47 -10.10 23.42
C THR A 15 -12.66 -11.34 23.85
N VAL A 16 -11.44 -11.45 23.33
CA VAL A 16 -10.50 -12.55 23.62
C VAL A 16 -9.15 -12.00 24.11
N GLN A 17 -8.21 -12.88 24.47
CA GLN A 17 -6.89 -12.44 24.91
C GLN A 17 -5.97 -12.15 23.71
N PRO A 18 -5.13 -11.08 23.75
CA PRO A 18 -4.17 -10.79 22.69
C PRO A 18 -3.23 -11.95 22.37
N GLN A 19 -2.91 -12.79 23.36
CA GLN A 19 -2.05 -13.97 23.17
C GLN A 19 -2.72 -15.03 22.28
N GLN A 20 -4.04 -15.16 22.32
CA GLN A 20 -4.79 -16.06 21.43
C GLN A 20 -4.70 -15.61 19.98
N ILE A 21 -4.83 -14.30 19.75
CA ILE A 21 -4.68 -13.70 18.42
C ILE A 21 -3.24 -13.84 17.92
N LEU A 22 -2.23 -13.59 18.77
CA LEU A 22 -0.83 -13.80 18.38
C LEU A 22 -0.54 -15.24 17.96
N ALA A 23 -1.08 -16.23 18.68
CA ALA A 23 -0.95 -17.63 18.31
C ALA A 23 -1.64 -17.93 16.97
N ALA A 24 -2.85 -17.39 16.75
CA ALA A 24 -3.56 -17.53 15.49
C ALA A 24 -2.83 -16.88 14.31
N ILE A 25 -2.20 -15.71 14.52
CA ILE A 25 -1.34 -15.04 13.53
C ILE A 25 -0.16 -15.94 13.16
N GLN A 26 0.55 -16.49 14.14
CA GLN A 26 1.70 -17.36 13.88
C GLN A 26 1.29 -18.58 13.05
N LEU A 27 0.17 -19.23 13.40
CA LEU A 27 -0.32 -20.39 12.66
C LEU A 27 -0.68 -20.04 11.21
N LEU A 28 -1.33 -18.89 10.97
CA LEU A 28 -1.61 -18.43 9.61
C LEU A 28 -0.33 -18.11 8.84
N ASP A 29 0.63 -17.44 9.47
CA ASP A 29 1.91 -17.07 8.86
C ASP A 29 2.75 -18.33 8.53
N ASP A 30 2.60 -19.41 9.30
CA ASP A 30 3.18 -20.74 9.03
C ASP A 30 2.45 -21.50 7.88
N GLY A 31 1.42 -20.89 7.26
CA GLY A 31 0.69 -21.43 6.12
C GLY A 31 -0.49 -22.33 6.47
N ASN A 32 -0.95 -22.35 7.73
CA ASN A 32 -2.14 -23.09 8.11
C ASN A 32 -3.41 -22.35 7.65
N THR A 33 -4.48 -23.09 7.32
CA THR A 33 -5.77 -22.50 6.93
C THR A 33 -6.71 -22.37 8.13
N ILE A 34 -7.69 -21.46 8.07
CA ILE A 34 -8.69 -21.30 9.15
C ILE A 34 -9.40 -22.62 9.52
N PRO A 35 -9.91 -23.43 8.56
CA PRO A 35 -10.53 -24.71 8.91
C PRO A 35 -9.57 -25.68 9.61
N PHE A 36 -8.28 -25.67 9.24
CA PHE A 36 -7.27 -26.49 9.88
C PHE A 36 -7.00 -26.03 11.32
N ILE A 37 -6.85 -24.71 11.53
CA ILE A 37 -6.60 -24.14 12.85
C ILE A 37 -7.78 -24.43 13.79
N ALA A 38 -9.01 -24.17 13.33
CA ALA A 38 -10.25 -24.40 14.10
C ALA A 38 -10.40 -25.86 14.56
N ARG A 39 -9.96 -26.82 13.73
CA ARG A 39 -10.14 -28.26 13.97
C ARG A 39 -8.98 -28.90 14.73
N TYR A 40 -7.74 -28.53 14.40
CA TYR A 40 -6.53 -29.24 14.85
C TYR A 40 -5.60 -28.41 15.73
N ARG A 41 -5.81 -27.09 15.85
CA ARG A 41 -4.97 -26.18 16.66
C ARG A 41 -5.77 -25.38 17.68
N LYS A 42 -6.92 -25.90 18.10
CA LYS A 42 -7.82 -25.24 19.04
C LYS A 42 -7.16 -24.92 20.39
N GLU A 43 -6.29 -25.80 20.89
CA GLU A 43 -5.58 -25.55 22.14
C GLU A 43 -4.54 -24.43 22.00
N ALA A 44 -3.85 -24.36 20.86
CA ALA A 44 -2.84 -23.35 20.59
C ALA A 44 -3.44 -21.93 20.54
N THR A 45 -4.69 -21.79 20.08
CA THR A 45 -5.41 -20.51 20.04
C THR A 45 -6.25 -20.25 21.30
N GLY A 46 -6.17 -21.12 22.32
CA GLY A 46 -6.97 -20.97 23.54
C GLY A 46 -8.48 -21.12 23.30
N GLY A 47 -8.88 -21.85 22.26
CA GLY A 47 -10.28 -22.22 22.04
C GLY A 47 -11.06 -21.39 21.01
N LEU A 48 -10.39 -20.56 20.19
CA LEU A 48 -11.08 -19.77 19.15
C LEU A 48 -11.92 -20.67 18.24
N ASP A 49 -13.17 -20.28 17.99
CA ASP A 49 -14.08 -20.99 17.10
C ASP A 49 -13.95 -20.51 15.63
N ASP A 50 -14.61 -21.22 14.70
CA ASP A 50 -14.55 -20.93 13.26
C ASP A 50 -15.05 -19.52 12.92
N THR A 51 -16.05 -19.01 13.65
CA THR A 51 -16.62 -17.67 13.40
C THR A 51 -15.63 -16.60 13.83
N GLN A 52 -15.04 -16.75 15.02
CA GLN A 52 -14.00 -15.87 15.54
C GLN A 52 -12.78 -15.87 14.62
N LEU A 53 -12.35 -17.04 14.15
CA LEU A 53 -11.19 -17.20 13.28
C LEU A 53 -11.38 -16.56 11.90
N ARG A 54 -12.57 -16.65 11.29
CA ARG A 54 -12.87 -15.95 10.03
C ARG A 54 -12.90 -14.44 10.19
N HIS A 55 -13.47 -13.95 11.30
CA HIS A 55 -13.47 -12.52 11.59
C HIS A 55 -12.04 -12.01 11.81
N PHE A 56 -11.25 -12.75 12.59
CA PHE A 56 -9.83 -12.50 12.80
C PHE A 56 -9.06 -12.42 11.47
N GLU A 57 -9.23 -13.38 10.56
CA GLU A 57 -8.53 -13.41 9.26
C GLU A 57 -8.85 -12.15 8.44
N THR A 58 -10.14 -11.84 8.31
CA THR A 58 -10.61 -10.64 7.59
C THR A 58 -10.00 -9.37 8.16
N ARG A 59 -9.96 -9.30 9.50
CA ARG A 59 -9.46 -8.13 10.21
C ARG A 59 -7.94 -8.00 10.15
N LEU A 60 -7.22 -9.11 10.27
CA LEU A 60 -5.77 -9.18 10.13
C LEU A 60 -5.33 -8.68 8.75
N ILE A 61 -5.98 -9.15 7.68
CA ILE A 61 -5.68 -8.73 6.31
C ILE A 61 -5.85 -7.21 6.18
N TYR A 62 -7.00 -6.68 6.59
CA TYR A 62 -7.23 -5.23 6.50
C TYR A 62 -6.20 -4.42 7.27
N LEU A 63 -5.87 -4.82 8.51
CA LEU A 63 -4.94 -4.07 9.36
C LEU A 63 -3.51 -4.12 8.80
N ARG A 64 -3.09 -5.26 8.24
CA ARG A 64 -1.80 -5.37 7.54
C ARG A 64 -1.75 -4.47 6.31
N GLU A 65 -2.80 -4.48 5.48
CA GLU A 65 -2.90 -3.61 4.30
C GLU A 65 -2.91 -2.12 4.67
N LEU A 66 -3.60 -1.75 5.77
CA LEU A 66 -3.60 -0.39 6.28
C LEU A 66 -2.18 0.05 6.68
N GLU A 67 -1.45 -0.81 7.40
CA GLU A 67 -0.08 -0.51 7.82
C GLU A 67 0.88 -0.41 6.63
N GLU A 68 0.82 -1.37 5.70
CA GLU A 68 1.64 -1.35 4.49
C GLU A 68 1.40 -0.07 3.69
N ARG A 69 0.13 0.33 3.57
CA ARG A 69 -0.24 1.57 2.91
C ARG A 69 0.27 2.79 3.66
N ARG A 70 0.19 2.79 5.00
CA ARG A 70 0.71 3.85 5.86
C ARG A 70 2.21 4.05 5.64
N GLN A 71 2.98 2.97 5.65
CA GLN A 71 4.43 3.02 5.41
C GLN A 71 4.76 3.56 4.02
N THR A 72 4.02 3.12 3.00
CA THR A 72 4.18 3.62 1.63
C THR A 72 3.96 5.14 1.53
N ILE A 73 2.90 5.63 2.19
CA ILE A 73 2.56 7.05 2.23
C ILE A 73 3.63 7.86 2.96
N LEU A 74 4.05 7.41 4.16
CA LEU A 74 5.11 8.07 4.92
C LEU A 74 6.38 8.20 4.11
N LYS A 75 6.82 7.10 3.49
CA LYS A 75 8.00 7.09 2.62
C LYS A 75 7.87 8.06 1.45
N SER A 76 6.72 8.07 0.77
CA SER A 76 6.48 8.96 -0.37
C SER A 76 6.49 10.46 0.01
N ILE A 77 6.00 10.80 1.21
CA ILE A 77 6.00 12.18 1.72
C ILE A 77 7.41 12.57 2.20
N GLU A 78 8.13 11.63 2.81
CA GLU A 78 9.52 11.80 3.25
C GLU A 78 10.47 12.01 2.08
N GLU A 79 10.32 11.25 0.99
CA GLU A 79 11.09 11.41 -0.25
C GLU A 79 10.89 12.78 -0.90
N GLN A 80 9.75 13.44 -0.63
CA GLN A 80 9.48 14.82 -1.07
C GLN A 80 10.03 15.88 -0.10
N GLY A 81 10.59 15.49 1.04
CA GLY A 81 11.04 16.39 2.10
C GLY A 81 9.90 17.13 2.81
N LYS A 82 8.66 16.62 2.73
CA LYS A 82 7.45 17.29 3.25
C LYS A 82 6.90 16.65 4.53
N LEU A 83 7.56 15.63 5.06
CA LEU A 83 7.09 14.90 6.23
C LEU A 83 7.44 15.69 7.51
N THR A 84 6.47 16.41 8.05
CA THR A 84 6.59 17.04 9.38
C THR A 84 6.28 16.03 10.48
N ASP A 85 6.79 16.27 11.69
CA ASP A 85 6.50 15.41 12.85
C ASP A 85 4.99 15.37 13.15
N GLU A 86 4.31 16.52 13.07
CA GLU A 86 2.84 16.59 13.24
C GLU A 86 2.08 15.74 12.21
N LEU A 87 2.53 15.74 10.95
CA LEU A 87 1.90 14.94 9.90
C LEU A 87 2.19 13.45 10.09
N ARG A 88 3.41 13.10 10.51
CA ARG A 88 3.79 11.73 10.86
C ARG A 88 2.89 11.19 11.97
N ASP A 89 2.70 11.96 13.04
CA ASP A 89 1.85 11.58 14.16
C ASP A 89 0.39 11.41 13.75
N LYS A 90 -0.14 12.32 12.93
CA LYS A 90 -1.50 12.20 12.36
C LYS A 90 -1.66 10.92 11.55
N ILE A 91 -0.70 10.61 10.68
CA ILE A 91 -0.71 9.40 9.84
C ILE A 91 -0.64 8.13 10.69
N HIS A 92 0.15 8.12 11.77
CA HIS A 92 0.21 6.98 12.71
C HIS A 92 -1.08 6.81 13.51
N ALA A 93 -1.75 7.89 13.87
CA ALA A 93 -3.01 7.85 14.61
C ALA A 93 -4.21 7.39 13.76
N THR A 94 -4.13 7.51 12.44
CA THR A 94 -5.22 7.14 11.52
C THR A 94 -5.54 5.65 11.55
N GLN A 95 -6.82 5.31 11.72
CA GLN A 95 -7.31 3.92 11.72
C GLN A 95 -8.12 3.54 10.47
N SER A 96 -8.48 4.53 9.65
CA SER A 96 -9.27 4.35 8.43
C SER A 96 -8.41 4.46 7.18
N LYS A 97 -8.58 3.52 6.23
CA LYS A 97 -7.95 3.61 4.90
C LYS A 97 -8.34 4.89 4.17
N THR A 98 -9.57 5.37 4.34
CA THR A 98 -10.07 6.58 3.67
C THR A 98 -9.36 7.82 4.19
N GLU A 99 -9.34 8.00 5.51
CA GLU A 99 -8.65 9.14 6.15
C GLU A 99 -7.16 9.14 5.81
N LEU A 100 -6.55 7.95 5.71
CA LEU A 100 -5.15 7.81 5.33
C LEU A 100 -4.90 8.30 3.89
N GLU A 101 -5.79 7.99 2.95
CA GLU A 101 -5.71 8.53 1.59
C GLU A 101 -5.97 10.04 1.53
N ASP A 102 -6.89 10.55 2.34
CA ASP A 102 -7.19 11.98 2.40
C ASP A 102 -5.99 12.79 2.88
N LEU A 103 -5.26 12.28 3.88
CA LEU A 103 -4.00 12.88 4.35
C LEU A 103 -2.90 12.83 3.27
N TYR A 104 -2.88 11.79 2.44
CA TYR A 104 -1.90 11.64 1.37
C TYR A 104 -2.23 12.45 0.11
N LEU A 105 -3.50 12.79 -0.12
CA LEU A 105 -3.99 13.44 -1.34
C LEU A 105 -3.16 14.67 -1.76
N PRO A 106 -2.75 15.59 -0.86
CA PRO A 106 -1.95 16.77 -1.23
C PRO A 106 -0.52 16.44 -1.69
N TYR A 107 -0.01 15.27 -1.31
CA TYR A 107 1.36 14.82 -1.56
C TYR A 107 1.44 13.77 -2.67
N LYS A 108 0.29 13.28 -3.15
CA LYS A 108 0.24 12.25 -4.19
C LYS A 108 0.94 12.77 -5.45
N PRO A 109 2.05 12.16 -5.89
CA PRO A 109 2.78 12.61 -7.05
C PRO A 109 1.86 12.53 -8.26
N LYS A 110 1.83 13.60 -9.05
CA LYS A 110 1.14 13.57 -10.35
C LYS A 110 1.83 12.52 -11.20
N ARG A 111 1.06 11.65 -11.85
CA ARG A 111 1.59 10.66 -12.78
C ARG A 111 2.42 11.39 -13.83
N ARG A 112 3.73 11.13 -13.87
CA ARG A 112 4.54 11.42 -15.05
C ARG A 112 4.00 10.56 -16.19
N THR A 113 3.34 11.20 -17.14
CA THR A 113 2.83 10.50 -18.33
C THR A 113 4.00 10.18 -19.25
N LYS A 114 3.84 9.19 -20.13
CA LYS A 114 4.84 8.94 -21.19
C LYS A 114 5.12 10.20 -22.02
N GLY A 115 4.09 11.03 -22.25
CA GLY A 115 4.24 12.33 -22.90
C GLY A 115 5.10 13.31 -22.10
N GLN A 116 4.93 13.39 -20.78
CA GLN A 116 5.74 14.27 -19.95
C GLN A 116 7.21 13.82 -19.89
N ILE A 117 7.46 12.50 -19.88
CA ILE A 117 8.81 11.94 -20.01
C ILE A 117 9.41 12.26 -21.38
N ALA A 118 8.62 12.17 -22.46
CA ALA A 118 9.05 12.51 -23.81
C ALA A 118 9.40 14.00 -23.95
N ILE A 119 8.59 14.89 -23.37
CA ILE A 119 8.84 16.34 -23.34
C ILE A 119 10.15 16.64 -22.57
N GLU A 120 10.32 16.05 -21.37
CA GLU A 120 11.56 16.20 -20.58
C GLU A 120 12.80 15.65 -21.29
N ALA A 121 12.62 14.65 -22.17
CA ALA A 121 13.67 14.11 -23.03
C ALA A 121 13.93 14.96 -24.29
N GLY A 122 13.25 16.09 -24.46
CA GLY A 122 13.41 17.00 -25.59
C GLY A 122 12.70 16.55 -26.88
N LEU A 123 11.73 15.64 -26.80
CA LEU A 123 10.99 15.13 -27.96
C LEU A 123 9.80 16.01 -28.37
N GLU A 124 9.53 17.08 -27.62
CA GLU A 124 8.45 18.05 -27.92
C GLU A 124 8.59 18.70 -29.32
N PRO A 125 9.78 19.19 -29.75
CA PRO A 125 9.93 19.79 -31.08
C PRO A 125 9.74 18.81 -32.23
N LEU A 126 10.12 17.54 -32.04
CA LEU A 126 9.88 16.47 -33.02
C LEU A 126 8.38 16.19 -33.17
N ALA A 127 7.66 16.13 -32.06
CA ALA A 127 6.22 15.93 -32.07
C ALA A 127 5.48 17.08 -32.78
N ASP A 128 5.88 18.33 -32.49
CA ASP A 128 5.29 19.51 -33.13
C ASP A 128 5.54 19.54 -34.63
N LEU A 129 6.75 19.20 -35.07
CA LEU A 129 7.13 19.21 -36.49
C LEU A 129 6.38 18.13 -37.30
N LEU A 130 6.25 16.91 -36.76
CA LEU A 130 5.47 15.85 -37.41
C LEU A 130 3.97 16.17 -37.44
N TRP A 131 3.48 16.91 -36.44
CA TRP A 131 2.10 17.36 -36.38
C TRP A 131 1.81 18.49 -37.39
N SER A 132 2.68 19.49 -37.49
CA SER A 132 2.51 20.63 -38.40
C SER A 132 2.78 20.27 -39.86
N GLU A 133 3.68 19.31 -40.12
CA GLU A 133 4.10 18.92 -41.46
C GLU A 133 4.00 17.39 -41.64
N PRO A 134 2.78 16.84 -41.90
CA PRO A 134 2.55 15.41 -42.01
C PRO A 134 3.25 14.72 -43.19
N LYS A 135 3.91 15.49 -44.06
CA LYS A 135 4.68 14.99 -45.21
C LYS A 135 6.08 14.53 -44.81
N ASN A 136 6.54 14.93 -43.62
CA ASN A 136 7.83 14.52 -43.10
C ASN A 136 7.79 13.05 -42.69
N ASP A 137 8.80 12.30 -43.10
CA ASP A 137 8.92 10.90 -42.72
C ASP A 137 9.32 10.80 -41.23
N PRO A 138 8.53 10.12 -40.38
CA PRO A 138 8.76 10.10 -38.94
C PRO A 138 10.12 9.57 -38.51
N GLU A 139 10.62 8.53 -39.18
CA GLU A 139 11.86 7.85 -38.80
C GLU A 139 13.10 8.71 -39.12
N SER A 140 13.17 9.25 -40.34
CA SER A 140 14.26 10.14 -40.76
C SER A 140 14.30 11.44 -39.95
N THR A 141 13.13 12.00 -39.65
CA THR A 141 12.99 13.23 -38.85
C THR A 141 13.43 13.01 -37.40
N ALA A 142 13.07 11.86 -36.81
CA ALA A 142 13.51 11.49 -35.47
C ALA A 142 15.03 11.29 -35.39
N LEU A 143 15.64 10.66 -36.40
CA LEU A 143 17.09 10.47 -36.48
C LEU A 143 17.83 11.83 -36.52
N PHE A 144 17.31 12.76 -37.31
CA PHE A 144 17.90 14.09 -37.48
C PHE A 144 17.82 14.96 -36.21
N LEU A 145 16.68 14.94 -35.51
CA LEU A 145 16.45 15.79 -34.33
C LEU A 145 16.98 15.19 -33.02
N CYS A 146 17.01 13.86 -32.90
CA CYS A 146 17.39 13.19 -31.66
C CYS A 146 18.89 12.85 -31.59
N GLY A 147 19.64 13.00 -32.68
CA GLY A 147 21.11 12.98 -32.68
C GLY A 147 21.77 11.64 -32.34
N CYS A 148 21.11 10.52 -32.65
CA CYS A 148 21.71 9.18 -32.59
C CYS A 148 22.22 8.73 -33.97
#